data_AF-A0A1Y2P394-F1
#
_entry.id   AF-A0A1Y2P394-F1
#
_cell.length_a   1.000
_cell.length_b   1.000
_cell.length_c   1.000
_cell.angle_alpha   90.00
_cell.angle_beta   90.00
_cell.angle_gamma   90.00
#
_symmetry.space_group_name_H-M   'P 1'
#
loop_
_entity.id
_entity.type
_entity.pdbx_description
1 polymer ?
#
loop_
_entity_poly.entity_id
_entity_poly.type
_entity_poly.pdbx_seq_one_letter_code
_entity_poly.pdbx_strand_id
1 'polypeptide(L)'
;MAAVPDQSAGIRHRLAQLTALPRWGADGTDPDTARARLTELVAAATHRYATHGHGEPVMLVHAATAPNAVLRALPALPRSLWAPSVGAAWAASAAVTAAYTPAAPAAYATGAAYATGAAYAAGAAPDPGEVFARAAAHGDDHAIKFADTALDVGDPLALTAAALAVELIGPDAA
;
A
#
# COMPACT_ATOMS: atom_id res chain seq x y z
N MET A 1 11.22 -4.37 5.47
CA MET A 1 11.03 -5.62 6.23
C MET A 1 11.60 -6.77 5.40
N ALA A 2 12.33 -7.71 6.00
CA ALA A 2 12.77 -8.91 5.29
C ALA A 2 11.60 -9.88 5.08
N ALA A 3 11.71 -10.75 4.07
CA ALA A 3 10.73 -11.80 3.84
C ALA A 3 10.73 -12.82 4.98
N VAL A 4 9.59 -13.48 5.20
CA VAL A 4 9.56 -14.71 6.02
C VAL A 4 10.39 -15.81 5.35
N PRO A 5 10.97 -16.75 6.12
CA PRO A 5 11.82 -17.81 5.57
C PRO A 5 11.15 -18.68 4.50
N ASP A 6 9.85 -18.96 4.64
CA ASP A 6 9.08 -19.78 3.71
C ASP A 6 7.79 -19.10 3.25
N GLN A 7 7.75 -18.68 1.98
CA GLN A 7 6.59 -18.07 1.33
C GLN A 7 5.79 -19.08 0.46
N SER A 8 6.06 -20.39 0.53
CA SER A 8 5.45 -21.39 -0.35
C SER A 8 3.94 -21.62 -0.15
N ALA A 9 3.40 -21.26 1.02
CA ALA A 9 1.99 -21.45 1.36
C ALA A 9 1.27 -20.12 1.67
N GLY A 10 -0.04 -20.20 1.93
CA GLY A 10 -0.90 -19.03 2.15
C GLY A 10 -0.63 -18.26 3.45
N ILE A 11 -1.38 -17.17 3.66
CA ILE A 11 -1.11 -16.17 4.70
C ILE A 11 -0.97 -16.75 6.11
N ARG A 12 -1.78 -17.74 6.50
CA ARG A 12 -1.71 -18.36 7.83
C ARG A 12 -0.35 -18.98 8.11
N HIS A 13 0.23 -19.66 7.13
CA HIS A 13 1.56 -20.26 7.22
C HIS A 13 2.65 -19.18 7.33
N ARG A 14 2.53 -18.12 6.54
CA ARG A 14 3.49 -17.00 6.54
C ARG A 14 3.46 -16.23 7.86
N LEU A 15 2.27 -15.94 8.38
CA LEU A 15 2.11 -15.26 9.67
C LEU A 15 2.58 -16.11 10.85
N ALA A 16 2.41 -17.44 10.80
CA ALA A 16 2.87 -18.34 11.87
C ALA A 16 4.41 -18.32 12.06
N GLN A 17 5.16 -17.86 11.06
CA GLN A 17 6.62 -17.71 11.15
C GLN A 17 7.05 -16.40 11.85
N LEU A 18 6.14 -15.44 12.05
CA LEU A 18 6.44 -14.16 12.69
C LEU A 18 6.38 -14.31 14.21
N THR A 19 7.55 -14.38 14.85
CA THR A 19 7.67 -14.46 16.32
C THR A 19 7.71 -13.09 16.98
N ALA A 20 8.10 -12.06 16.24
CA ALA A 20 8.08 -10.66 16.66
C ALA A 20 8.01 -9.74 15.44
N LEU A 21 7.45 -8.55 15.66
CA LEU A 21 7.57 -7.42 14.74
C LEU A 21 8.27 -6.29 15.48
N PRO A 22 9.11 -5.50 14.80
CA PRO A 22 9.66 -4.28 15.38
C PRO A 22 8.51 -3.44 15.94
N ARG A 23 8.69 -2.80 17.10
CA ARG A 23 7.73 -1.79 17.55
C ARG A 23 8.08 -0.48 16.88
N TRP A 24 7.10 0.20 16.32
CA TRP A 24 7.28 1.49 15.67
C TRP A 24 6.10 2.41 15.95
N GLY A 25 6.39 3.65 16.36
CA GLY A 25 5.41 4.75 16.43
C GLY A 25 4.33 4.65 17.52
N ALA A 26 4.29 3.60 18.33
CA ALA A 26 3.22 3.35 19.31
C ALA A 26 3.49 3.91 20.72
N ASP A 27 4.75 4.07 21.12
CA ASP A 27 5.11 4.38 22.52
C ASP A 27 5.17 5.90 22.77
N GLY A 28 4.38 6.38 23.74
CA GLY A 28 4.45 7.77 24.24
C GLY A 28 3.97 8.85 23.27
N THR A 29 3.36 8.45 22.17
CA THR A 29 2.93 9.32 21.07
C THR A 29 1.66 10.08 21.45
N ASP A 30 1.68 11.41 21.40
CA ASP A 30 0.45 12.19 21.49
C ASP A 30 -0.43 11.95 20.24
N PRO A 31 -1.73 12.22 20.31
CA PRO A 31 -2.64 11.96 19.19
C PRO A 31 -2.25 12.63 17.87
N ASP A 32 -1.73 13.86 17.86
CA ASP A 32 -1.38 14.52 16.60
C ASP A 32 -0.12 13.90 16.00
N THR A 33 0.85 13.52 16.83
CA THR A 33 1.98 12.69 16.38
C THR A 33 1.52 11.31 15.89
N ALA A 34 0.50 10.70 16.49
CA ALA A 34 -0.05 9.41 16.03
C ALA A 34 -0.64 9.51 14.61
N ARG A 35 -1.38 10.59 14.31
CA ARG A 35 -1.86 10.87 12.95
C ARG A 35 -0.71 11.06 11.96
N ALA A 36 0.31 11.82 12.34
CA ALA A 36 1.49 12.03 11.49
C ALA A 36 2.21 10.70 11.18
N ARG A 37 2.39 9.82 12.18
CA ARG A 37 2.99 8.49 11.99
C ARG A 37 2.19 7.59 11.05
N LEU A 38 0.86 7.58 11.17
CA LEU A 38 0.04 6.83 10.21
C LEU A 38 0.18 7.40 8.79
N THR A 39 0.22 8.72 8.64
CA THR A 39 0.44 9.38 7.34
C THR A 39 1.78 8.97 6.72
N GLU A 40 2.86 8.98 7.51
CA GLU A 40 4.19 8.51 7.08
C GLU A 40 4.18 7.03 6.68
N LEU A 41 3.50 6.18 7.46
CA LEU A 41 3.39 4.75 7.17
C LEU A 41 2.65 4.50 5.85
N VAL A 42 1.53 5.21 5.62
CA VAL A 42 0.75 5.10 4.38
C VAL A 42 1.59 5.52 3.18
N ALA A 43 2.28 6.67 3.25
CA ALA A 43 3.15 7.14 2.18
C ALA A 43 4.27 6.12 1.88
N ALA A 44 5.00 5.68 2.91
CA ALA A 44 6.10 4.73 2.74
C ALA A 44 5.65 3.38 2.16
N ALA A 45 4.50 2.85 2.60
CA ALA A 45 3.95 1.61 2.07
C ALA A 45 3.49 1.75 0.61
N THR A 46 2.84 2.87 0.29
CA THR A 46 2.39 3.19 -1.08
C THR A 46 3.58 3.29 -2.03
N HIS A 47 4.64 4.03 -1.65
CA HIS A 47 5.86 4.14 -2.44
C HIS A 47 6.58 2.81 -2.62
N ARG A 48 6.62 1.99 -1.56
CA ARG A 48 7.26 0.66 -1.62
C ARG A 48 6.59 -0.24 -2.67
N TYR A 49 5.28 -0.12 -2.85
CA TYR A 49 4.54 -0.90 -3.82
C TYR A 49 5.06 -0.71 -5.26
N ALA A 50 5.51 0.50 -5.62
CA ALA A 50 6.02 0.82 -6.96
C ALA A 50 7.19 -0.08 -7.43
N THR A 51 7.92 -0.70 -6.50
CA THR A 51 9.05 -1.59 -6.81
C THR A 51 8.85 -3.03 -6.35
N HIS A 52 7.88 -3.28 -5.46
CA HIS A 52 7.71 -4.59 -4.81
C HIS A 52 6.35 -5.23 -5.09
N GLY A 53 5.36 -4.48 -5.60
CA GLY A 53 3.98 -4.94 -5.78
C GLY A 53 3.87 -6.22 -6.60
N HIS A 54 4.77 -6.43 -7.56
CA HIS A 54 4.83 -7.62 -8.40
C HIS A 54 5.02 -8.96 -7.69
N GLY A 55 5.52 -8.97 -6.45
CA GLY A 55 5.68 -10.21 -5.69
C GLY A 55 4.33 -10.86 -5.36
N GLU A 56 3.37 -10.04 -4.93
CA GLU A 56 1.97 -10.44 -4.72
C GLU A 56 1.10 -9.17 -4.78
N PRO A 57 0.59 -8.80 -5.97
CA PRO A 57 -0.06 -7.50 -6.19
C PRO A 57 -1.26 -7.25 -5.30
N VAL A 58 -2.12 -8.25 -5.15
CA VAL A 58 -3.37 -8.14 -4.37
C VAL A 58 -3.05 -8.01 -2.89
N MET A 59 -2.18 -8.86 -2.36
CA MET A 59 -1.90 -8.87 -0.92
C MET A 59 -1.04 -7.68 -0.50
N LEU A 60 -0.12 -7.21 -1.34
CA LEU A 60 0.77 -6.11 -0.98
C LEU A 60 0.07 -4.76 -0.90
N VAL A 61 -1.08 -4.54 -1.56
CA VAL A 61 -1.83 -3.28 -1.36
C VAL A 61 -2.30 -3.10 0.09
N HIS A 62 -2.53 -4.19 0.83
CA HIS A 62 -2.95 -4.13 2.23
C HIS A 62 -1.93 -3.49 3.15
N ALA A 63 -0.64 -3.48 2.77
CA ALA A 63 0.38 -2.79 3.53
C ALA A 63 0.19 -1.27 3.57
N ALA A 64 -0.54 -0.69 2.59
CA ALA A 64 -0.86 0.74 2.55
C ALA A 64 -2.34 1.02 2.85
N THR A 65 -3.26 0.19 2.35
CA THR A 65 -4.70 0.43 2.51
C THR A 65 -5.17 0.19 3.95
N ALA A 66 -4.60 -0.77 4.68
CA ALA A 66 -4.93 -0.99 6.08
C ALA A 66 -4.55 0.20 6.99
N PRO A 67 -3.30 0.73 6.97
CA PRO A 67 -2.99 1.92 7.76
C PRO A 67 -3.75 3.16 7.30
N ASN A 68 -4.11 3.30 6.01
CA ASN A 68 -4.90 4.44 5.54
C ASN A 68 -6.35 4.38 6.04
N ALA A 69 -6.95 3.19 6.08
CA ALA A 69 -8.26 3.00 6.69
C ALA A 69 -8.26 3.38 8.18
N VAL A 70 -7.21 3.00 8.92
CA VAL A 70 -7.03 3.39 10.32
C VAL A 70 -6.87 4.91 10.45
N LEU A 71 -6.06 5.54 9.60
CA LEU A 71 -5.86 6.99 9.56
C LEU A 71 -7.19 7.74 9.37
N ARG A 72 -7.99 7.30 8.38
CA ARG A 72 -9.31 7.88 8.09
C ARG A 72 -10.33 7.64 9.21
N ALA A 73 -10.18 6.58 9.99
CA ALA A 73 -11.05 6.28 11.13
C ALA A 73 -10.71 7.08 12.39
N LEU A 74 -9.48 7.59 12.54
CA LEU A 74 -9.05 8.28 13.77
C LEU A 74 -10.00 9.36 14.28
N PRO A 75 -10.54 10.28 13.46
CA PRO A 75 -11.43 11.34 13.94
C PRO A 75 -12.71 10.83 14.64
N ALA A 76 -13.12 9.59 14.37
CA ALA A 76 -14.28 8.96 15.00
C ALA A 76 -13.92 8.18 16.29
N LEU A 77 -12.63 7.99 16.59
CA LEU A 77 -12.16 7.25 17.76
C LEU A 77 -11.86 8.18 18.94
N PRO A 78 -12.06 7.73 20.20
CA PRO A 78 -11.48 8.39 21.37
C PRO A 78 -9.99 8.64 21.19
N ARG A 79 -9.51 9.84 21.57
CA ARG A 79 -8.09 10.22 21.35
C ARG A 79 -7.09 9.28 22.02
N SER A 80 -7.48 8.59 23.10
CA SER A 80 -6.67 7.57 23.77
C SER A 80 -6.39 6.33 22.91
N LEU A 81 -7.18 6.08 21.86
CA LEU A 81 -6.98 4.95 20.95
C LEU A 81 -6.03 5.26 19.79
N TRP A 82 -5.67 6.53 19.57
CA TRP A 82 -4.92 6.90 18.37
C TRP A 82 -3.49 6.33 18.37
N ALA A 83 -2.77 6.41 19.48
CA ALA A 83 -1.43 5.83 19.58
C ALA A 83 -1.44 4.28 19.49
N PRO A 84 -2.34 3.56 20.20
CA PRO A 84 -2.52 2.11 19.99
C PRO A 84 -2.84 1.74 18.54
N SER A 85 -3.64 2.56 17.83
CA SER A 85 -3.96 2.36 16.42
C SER A 85 -2.73 2.42 15.51
N VAL A 86 -1.73 3.26 15.81
CA VAL A 86 -0.44 3.26 15.09
C VAL A 86 0.24 1.91 15.20
N GLY A 87 0.33 1.36 16.42
CA GLY A 87 0.97 0.07 16.66
C GLY A 87 0.28 -1.08 15.93
N ALA A 88 -1.05 -1.10 15.94
CA ALA A 88 -1.84 -2.09 15.21
C ALA A 88 -1.65 -1.98 13.68
N ALA A 89 -1.73 -0.77 13.14
CA ALA A 89 -1.56 -0.50 11.72
C ALA A 89 -0.14 -0.85 11.23
N TRP A 90 0.88 -0.50 12.01
CA TRP A 90 2.26 -0.87 11.76
C TRP A 90 2.43 -2.39 11.75
N ALA A 91 1.92 -3.09 12.76
CA ALA A 91 2.04 -4.54 12.85
C ALA A 91 1.41 -5.24 11.63
N ALA A 92 0.21 -4.82 11.23
CA ALA A 92 -0.45 -5.34 10.03
C ALA A 92 0.39 -5.10 8.76
N SER A 93 0.85 -3.86 8.56
CA SER A 93 1.65 -3.46 7.38
C SER A 93 2.98 -4.22 7.31
N ALA A 94 3.66 -4.35 8.45
CA ALA A 94 4.92 -5.07 8.59
C ALA A 94 4.74 -6.58 8.33
N ALA A 95 3.67 -7.18 8.87
CA ALA A 95 3.37 -8.59 8.68
C ALA A 95 3.06 -8.92 7.21
N VAL A 96 2.22 -8.12 6.54
CA VAL A 96 1.93 -8.27 5.10
C VAL A 96 3.21 -8.09 4.29
N THR A 97 4.00 -7.08 4.59
CA THR A 97 5.28 -6.85 3.88
C THR A 97 6.21 -8.05 4.03
N ALA A 98 6.40 -8.57 5.24
CA ALA A 98 7.25 -9.76 5.46
C ALA A 98 6.70 -11.00 4.75
N ALA A 99 5.37 -11.17 4.76
CA ALA A 99 4.72 -12.32 4.15
C ALA A 99 4.84 -12.32 2.62
N TYR A 100 4.86 -11.15 1.96
CA TYR A 100 4.68 -11.08 0.50
C TYR A 100 5.77 -10.34 -0.26
N THR A 101 6.73 -9.71 0.42
CA THR A 101 7.80 -8.99 -0.30
C THR A 101 8.57 -9.96 -1.21
N PRO A 102 8.82 -9.60 -2.47
CA PRO A 102 9.65 -10.39 -3.37
C PRO A 102 11.12 -10.36 -2.91
N ALA A 103 11.92 -11.28 -3.46
CA ALA A 103 13.34 -11.39 -3.13
C ALA A 103 14.15 -10.15 -3.53
N ALA A 104 13.74 -9.44 -4.59
CA ALA A 104 14.39 -8.22 -5.06
C ALA A 104 13.35 -7.18 -5.51
N PRO A 105 13.64 -5.88 -5.36
CA PRO A 105 12.86 -4.85 -6.03
C PRO A 105 13.04 -4.95 -7.55
N ALA A 106 11.99 -4.61 -8.31
CA ALA A 106 12.07 -4.46 -9.76
C ALA A 106 11.77 -3.00 -10.13
N ALA A 107 12.52 -2.47 -11.10
CA ALA A 107 12.21 -1.19 -11.71
C ALA A 107 11.09 -1.40 -12.74
N TYR A 108 9.97 -0.72 -12.57
CA TYR A 108 8.88 -0.73 -13.54
C TYR A 108 8.97 0.52 -14.41
N ALA A 109 9.13 0.32 -15.72
CA ALA A 109 8.67 1.32 -16.67
C ALA A 109 7.16 1.11 -16.81
N THR A 110 6.33 2.02 -16.29
CA THR A 110 4.90 2.03 -16.62
C THR A 110 4.80 2.21 -18.14
N GLY A 111 4.55 1.10 -18.85
CA GLY A 111 5.02 0.98 -20.22
C GLY A 111 4.28 -0.11 -20.99
N ALA A 112 3.00 0.11 -21.24
CA ALA A 112 2.25 -0.30 -22.44
C ALA A 112 0.76 0.03 -22.30
N ALA A 113 0.16 -0.15 -21.12
CA ALA A 113 -1.29 0.02 -20.92
C ALA A 113 -1.70 1.43 -20.46
N TYR A 114 -0.79 2.25 -19.91
CA TYR A 114 -0.99 3.70 -19.71
C TYR A 114 -0.65 4.55 -20.94
N ALA A 115 -0.11 3.96 -22.00
CA ALA A 115 0.34 4.68 -23.20
C ALA A 115 -0.78 4.95 -24.24
N THR A 116 -2.02 4.52 -24.01
CA THR A 116 -3.14 4.72 -24.95
C THR A 116 -3.87 6.07 -24.78
N GLY A 117 -3.47 6.89 -23.81
CA GLY A 117 -3.76 8.33 -23.75
C GLY A 117 -2.48 9.11 -24.01
N ALA A 118 -2.47 9.94 -25.04
CA ALA A 118 -1.31 10.69 -25.55
C ALA A 118 -0.33 11.21 -24.46
N ALA A 119 0.94 10.82 -24.59
CA ALA A 119 2.08 11.53 -24.02
C ALA A 119 2.19 11.59 -22.47
N TYR A 120 2.67 10.48 -21.88
CA TYR A 120 3.76 10.64 -20.93
C TYR A 120 5.00 11.06 -21.72
N ALA A 121 5.10 12.35 -22.08
CA ALA A 121 6.39 12.91 -22.42
C ALA A 121 7.32 12.59 -21.25
N ALA A 122 8.42 11.89 -21.52
CA ALA A 122 9.33 11.35 -20.52
C ALA A 122 9.52 12.31 -19.32
N GLY A 123 8.89 12.00 -18.18
CA GLY A 123 9.04 12.74 -16.93
C GLY A 123 7.77 13.32 -16.27
N ALA A 124 6.59 13.26 -16.89
CA ALA A 124 5.35 13.73 -16.25
C ALA A 124 4.69 12.67 -15.34
N ALA A 125 4.15 13.10 -14.19
CA ALA A 125 3.38 12.24 -13.29
C ALA A 125 2.02 11.83 -13.88
N PRO A 126 1.46 10.66 -13.53
CA PRO A 126 0.09 10.30 -13.93
C PRO A 126 -0.94 11.32 -13.44
N ASP A 127 -1.97 11.56 -14.24
CA ASP A 127 -3.12 12.37 -13.79
C ASP A 127 -3.89 11.60 -12.71
N PRO A 128 -4.12 12.18 -11.51
CA PRO A 128 -4.84 11.50 -10.43
C PRO A 128 -6.26 11.05 -10.82
N GLY A 129 -6.97 11.87 -11.60
CA GLY A 129 -8.34 11.58 -12.04
C GLY A 129 -8.39 10.40 -12.99
N GLU A 130 -7.47 10.34 -13.96
CA GLU A 130 -7.34 9.23 -14.89
C GLU A 130 -6.98 7.92 -14.18
N VAL A 131 -6.02 7.95 -13.24
CA VAL A 131 -5.63 6.76 -12.46
C VAL A 131 -6.83 6.19 -11.69
N PHE A 132 -7.59 7.05 -11.00
CA PHE A 132 -8.76 6.60 -10.25
C PHE A 132 -9.90 6.12 -11.16
N ALA A 133 -10.16 6.82 -12.26
CA ALA A 133 -11.17 6.41 -13.24
C ALA A 133 -10.86 5.02 -13.84
N ARG A 134 -9.58 4.74 -14.10
CA ARG A 134 -9.14 3.41 -14.57
C ARG A 134 -9.31 2.34 -13.50
N ALA A 135 -8.93 2.62 -12.25
CA ALA A 135 -9.15 1.67 -11.16
C ALA A 135 -10.66 1.37 -10.98
N ALA A 136 -11.52 2.38 -11.05
CA ALA A 136 -12.96 2.22 -10.99
C ALA A 136 -13.51 1.39 -12.17
N ALA A 137 -13.01 1.62 -13.39
CA ALA A 137 -13.38 0.83 -14.56
C ALA A 137 -12.84 -0.61 -14.52
N HIS A 138 -11.71 -0.84 -13.84
CA HIS A 138 -11.13 -2.16 -13.63
C HIS A 138 -12.00 -3.04 -12.71
N GLY A 139 -12.72 -2.44 -11.76
CA GLY A 139 -13.71 -3.11 -10.92
C GLY A 139 -13.15 -3.90 -9.74
N ASP A 140 -11.88 -4.32 -9.77
CA ASP A 140 -11.25 -4.98 -8.62
C ASP A 140 -11.16 -4.03 -7.41
N ASP A 141 -11.65 -4.56 -6.29
CA ASP A 141 -11.74 -3.89 -5.00
C ASP A 141 -10.37 -3.42 -4.47
N HIS A 142 -9.30 -4.18 -4.69
CA HIS A 142 -7.95 -3.91 -4.21
C HIS A 142 -7.31 -2.78 -5.01
N ALA A 143 -7.46 -2.81 -6.33
CA ALA A 143 -7.02 -1.75 -7.23
C ALA A 143 -7.69 -0.42 -6.89
N ILE A 144 -9.01 -0.42 -6.67
CA ILE A 144 -9.78 0.79 -6.29
C ILE A 144 -9.31 1.34 -4.95
N LYS A 145 -9.23 0.49 -3.91
CA LYS A 145 -8.78 0.90 -2.55
C LYS A 145 -7.36 1.45 -2.56
N PHE A 146 -6.48 0.85 -3.36
CA PHE A 146 -5.09 1.29 -3.46
C PHE A 146 -4.95 2.59 -4.24
N ALA A 147 -5.71 2.77 -5.33
CA ALA A 147 -5.77 4.03 -6.05
C ALA A 147 -6.26 5.17 -5.15
N ASP A 148 -7.36 4.98 -4.41
CA ASP A 148 -7.87 5.95 -3.42
C ASP A 148 -6.82 6.29 -2.35
N THR A 149 -6.08 5.28 -1.86
CA THR A 149 -4.97 5.50 -0.91
C THR A 149 -3.81 6.29 -1.54
N ALA A 150 -3.45 6.01 -2.79
CA ALA A 150 -2.41 6.76 -3.49
C ALA A 150 -2.81 8.22 -3.76
N LEU A 151 -4.10 8.49 -3.98
CA LEU A 151 -4.62 9.85 -4.13
C LEU A 151 -4.49 10.65 -2.82
N ASP A 152 -4.69 10.03 -1.66
CA ASP A 152 -4.44 10.68 -0.35
C ASP A 152 -2.96 11.05 -0.16
N VAL A 153 -2.03 10.23 -0.69
CA VAL A 153 -0.58 10.52 -0.66
C VAL A 153 -0.22 11.61 -1.66
N GLY A 154 -0.81 11.57 -2.87
CA GLY A 154 -0.87 12.69 -3.82
C GLY A 154 0.40 12.98 -4.63
N ASP A 155 1.53 12.32 -4.37
CA ASP A 155 2.77 12.55 -5.10
C ASP A 155 2.93 11.65 -6.35
N PRO A 156 3.85 11.99 -7.29
CA PRO A 156 4.03 11.24 -8.53
C PRO A 156 4.35 9.75 -8.35
N LEU A 157 5.08 9.40 -7.29
CA LEU A 157 5.46 8.01 -7.04
C LEU A 157 4.26 7.21 -6.54
N ALA A 158 3.41 7.79 -5.71
CA ALA A 158 2.15 7.18 -5.28
C ALA A 158 1.21 6.93 -6.47
N LEU A 159 1.07 7.91 -7.36
CA LEU A 159 0.23 7.78 -8.57
C LEU A 159 0.78 6.71 -9.53
N THR A 160 2.11 6.65 -9.68
CA THR A 160 2.79 5.59 -10.44
C THR A 160 2.55 4.21 -9.81
N ALA A 161 2.58 4.09 -8.47
CA ALA A 161 2.29 2.85 -7.78
C ALA A 161 0.85 2.40 -8.01
N ALA A 162 -0.13 3.32 -7.94
CA ALA A 162 -1.53 3.01 -8.23
C ALA A 162 -1.75 2.60 -9.68
N ALA A 163 -1.08 3.28 -10.62
CA ALA A 163 -1.09 2.90 -12.02
C ALA A 163 -0.59 1.47 -12.21
N LEU A 164 0.54 1.14 -11.60
CA LEU A 164 1.10 -0.21 -11.60
C LEU A 164 0.17 -1.24 -10.95
N ALA A 165 -0.54 -0.90 -9.87
CA ALA A 165 -1.49 -1.80 -9.23
C ALA A 165 -2.63 -2.22 -10.18
N VAL A 166 -3.17 -1.27 -10.96
CA VAL A 166 -4.19 -1.55 -11.99
C VAL A 166 -3.66 -2.45 -13.11
N GLU A 167 -2.36 -2.42 -13.41
CA GLU A 167 -1.76 -3.31 -14.41
C GLU A 167 -1.47 -4.72 -13.85
N LEU A 168 -1.04 -4.81 -12.59
CA LEU A 168 -0.60 -6.05 -11.97
C LEU A 168 -1.73 -6.89 -11.37
N ILE A 169 -2.79 -6.24 -10.88
CA ILE A 169 -3.95 -6.93 -10.34
C ILE A 169 -4.84 -7.30 -11.53
N GLY A 170 -5.07 -8.59 -11.73
CA GLY A 170 -5.97 -9.05 -12.79
C GLY A 170 -7.41 -8.61 -12.53
N PRO A 171 -8.25 -8.45 -13.56
CA PRO A 171 -9.66 -8.17 -13.37
C PRO A 171 -10.33 -9.34 -12.64
N ASP A 172 -11.26 -9.03 -11.73
CA ASP A 172 -12.14 -10.04 -11.17
C ASP A 172 -12.83 -10.78 -12.33
N ALA A 173 -12.82 -12.12 -12.29
CA ALA A 173 -13.59 -12.90 -13.23
C ALA A 173 -15.07 -12.60 -13.00
N ALA A 174 -15.68 -11.88 -13.95
CA ALA A 174 -17.11 -11.56 -13.95
C ALA A 174 -17.99 -12.81 -13.97
#